data_AF-A0A7Y5QHR8-F1
#
_entry.id   AF-A0A7Y5QHR8-F1
#
_cell.length_a   1.000
_cell.length_b   1.000
_cell.length_c   1.000
_cell.angle_alpha   90.00
_cell.angle_beta   90.00
_cell.angle_gamma   90.00
#
_symmetry.space_group_name_H-M   'P 1'
#
loop_
_entity.id
_entity.type
_entity.pdbx_description
1 polymer ?
#
loop_
_entity_poly.entity_id
_entity_poly.type
_entity_poly.pdbx_seq_one_letter_code
_entity_poly.pdbx_strand_id
1 'polypeptide(L)' 'MGYSKRVEMLKSACAWEDIVYNFTRSVKTLRCETNVVGKRWLQYSPAMAAGLTDHIWSIRELLMLVPVPTNSL' A
#
# COMPACT_ATOMS: atom_id res chain seq x y z
N MET A 1 -2.06 12.18 -8.94
CA MET A 1 -2.80 12.20 -10.22
C MET A 1 -1.82 12.43 -11.34
N GLY A 2 -1.44 11.35 -12.03
CA GLY A 2 -0.63 11.38 -13.24
C GLY A 2 -1.45 11.72 -14.49
N TYR A 3 -0.76 12.17 -15.54
CA TYR A 3 -1.33 12.41 -16.87
C TYR A 3 -0.52 11.64 -17.91
N SER A 4 -1.19 11.05 -18.90
CA SER A 4 -0.54 10.51 -20.09
C SER A 4 -1.46 10.58 -21.30
N LYS A 5 -0.87 10.81 -22.48
CA LYS A 5 -1.56 10.69 -23.78
C LYS A 5 -1.85 9.23 -24.16
N ARG A 6 -1.17 8.28 -23.51
CA ARG A 6 -1.37 6.83 -23.70
C ARG A 6 -2.12 6.27 -22.51
N VAL A 7 -3.24 5.59 -22.77
CA VAL A 7 -4.13 5.06 -21.73
C VAL A 7 -3.41 4.00 -20.88
N GLU A 8 -2.56 3.17 -21.48
CA GLU A 8 -1.81 2.14 -20.75
C GLU A 8 -0.88 2.76 -19.71
N MET A 9 -0.20 3.85 -20.08
CA MET A 9 0.71 4.56 -19.18
C MET A 9 -0.05 5.28 -18.06
N LEU A 10 -1.23 5.84 -18.36
CA LEU A 10 -2.08 6.43 -17.34
C LEU A 10 -2.55 5.37 -16.33
N LYS A 11 -2.98 4.19 -16.80
CA LYS A 11 -3.38 3.07 -15.94
C LYS A 11 -2.25 2.62 -15.03
N SER A 12 -1.03 2.47 -15.56
CA SER A 12 0.13 2.10 -14.76
C SER A 12 0.47 3.16 -13.70
N ALA A 13 0.37 4.44 -14.05
CA ALA A 13 0.61 5.54 -13.10
C ALA A 13 -0.45 5.56 -11.97
N CYS A 14 -1.73 5.40 -12.31
CA CYS A 14 -2.80 5.30 -11.31
C CYS A 14 -2.60 4.09 -10.39
N ALA A 15 -2.32 2.91 -10.96
CA ALA A 15 -2.06 1.72 -10.17
C ALA A 15 -0.87 1.91 -9.21
N TRP A 16 0.21 2.56 -9.67
CA TRP A 16 1.34 2.87 -8.81
C TRP A 16 0.97 3.84 -7.67
N GLU A 17 0.20 4.89 -7.96
CA GLU A 17 -0.30 5.81 -6.93
C GLU A 17 -1.16 5.09 -5.88
N ASP A 18 -2.07 4.21 -6.31
CA ASP A 18 -2.93 3.42 -5.43
C ASP A 18 -2.13 2.44 -4.57
N ILE A 19 -1.15 1.74 -5.15
CA ILE A 19 -0.26 0.84 -4.42
C ILE A 19 0.53 1.63 -3.37
N VAL A 20 1.15 2.75 -3.75
CA VAL A 20 1.94 3.56 -2.83
C VAL A 20 1.07 4.08 -1.68
N TYR A 21 -0.12 4.60 -1.98
CA TYR A 21 -1.03 5.09 -0.95
C TYR A 21 -1.45 3.97 0.01
N ASN A 22 -1.94 2.85 -0.52
CA ASN A 22 -2.53 1.80 0.30
C ASN A 22 -1.50 1.01 1.11
N PHE A 23 -0.30 0.77 0.57
CA PHE A 23 0.70 -0.10 1.22
C PHE A 23 1.71 0.67 2.07
N THR A 24 2.05 1.92 1.72
CA THR A 24 3.13 2.66 2.40
C THR A 24 2.66 3.72 3.38
N ARG A 25 1.43 4.21 3.25
CA ARG A 25 0.94 5.30 4.09
C ARG A 25 0.15 4.75 5.27
N SER A 26 0.55 5.15 6.47
CA SER A 26 -0.33 5.04 7.64
C SER A 26 -1.27 6.23 7.71
N VAL A 27 -2.54 5.97 8.02
CA VAL A 27 -3.56 7.02 8.17
C VAL A 27 -4.12 7.01 9.59
N LYS A 28 -4.44 8.18 10.11
CA LYS A 28 -4.85 8.34 11.52
C LYS A 28 -6.15 7.60 11.86
N THR A 29 -7.07 7.53 10.90
CA THR A 29 -8.40 6.92 11.05
C THR A 29 -8.38 5.40 11.15
N LEU A 30 -7.30 4.76 10.72
CA LEU A 30 -7.15 3.29 10.76
C LEU A 30 -6.25 2.80 11.91
N ARG A 31 -5.78 3.70 12.78
CA ARG A 31 -4.92 3.32 13.91
C ARG A 31 -5.69 2.43 14.89
N CYS A 32 -5.06 1.33 15.30
CA CYS A 32 -5.60 0.44 16.30
C CYS A 32 -5.06 0.78 17.69
N GLU A 33 -5.91 0.66 18.71
CA GLU A 33 -5.45 0.78 20.09
C GLU A 33 -4.55 -0.40 20.44
N THR A 34 -3.53 -0.17 21.28
CA THR A 34 -2.58 -1.19 21.67
C THR A 34 -2.35 -1.18 23.17
N ASN A 35 -2.11 -2.37 23.71
CA ASN A 35 -1.84 -2.58 25.13
C ASN A 35 -0.34 -2.43 25.48
N VAL A 36 0.47 -1.94 24.55
CA VAL A 36 1.91 -1.73 24.78
C VAL A 36 2.11 -0.51 25.70
N VAL A 37 2.77 -0.73 26.83
CA VAL A 37 3.07 0.33 27.80
C VAL A 37 3.83 1.47 27.10
N GLY A 38 3.30 2.70 27.23
CA GLY A 38 3.88 3.90 26.62
C GLY A 38 3.44 4.18 25.18
N LYS A 39 2.60 3.34 24.57
CA LYS A 39 2.05 3.58 23.23
C LYS A 39 0.55 3.28 23.20
N ARG A 40 -0.27 4.29 22.95
CA ARG A 40 -1.73 4.12 22.83
C ARG A 40 -2.17 3.59 21.46
N TRP A 41 -1.46 3.96 20.39
CA TRP A 41 -1.90 3.73 19.02
C TRP A 41 -0.82 3.05 18.18
N LEU A 42 -1.18 1.98 17.47
CA LEU A 42 -0.39 1.40 16.39
C LEU A 42 -0.77 2.06 15.06
N GLN A 43 0.24 2.32 14.24
CA GLN A 43 0.02 2.82 12.88
C GLN A 43 -0.50 1.67 12.01
N TYR A 44 -1.43 1.99 11.12
CA TYR A 44 -2.06 1.02 10.21
C TYR A 44 -2.22 1.67 8.84
N SER A 45 -1.91 0.92 7.78
CA SER A 45 -2.16 1.33 6.41
C SER A 45 -3.53 0.83 5.92
N PRO A 46 -4.09 1.44 4.85
CA PRO A 46 -5.30 0.90 4.22
C PRO A 46 -5.17 -0.57 3.81
N ALA A 47 -4.01 -0.99 3.28
CA ALA A 47 -3.79 -2.39 2.90
C ALA A 47 -3.77 -3.33 4.12
N MET A 48 -3.27 -2.87 5.28
CA MET A 48 -3.37 -3.64 6.52
C MET A 48 -4.81 -3.76 7.01
N ALA A 49 -5.58 -2.67 6.97
CA ALA A 49 -6.99 -2.70 7.37
C ALA A 49 -7.85 -3.62 6.48
N ALA A 50 -7.48 -3.75 5.20
CA ALA A 50 -8.09 -4.68 4.26
C ALA A 50 -7.59 -6.14 4.39
N GLY A 51 -6.62 -6.42 5.27
CA GLY A 51 -6.04 -7.75 5.45
C GLY A 51 -5.13 -8.21 4.29
N LEU A 52 -4.65 -7.29 3.45
CA LEU A 52 -3.77 -7.59 2.31
C LEU A 52 -2.29 -7.72 2.73
N THR A 53 -1.92 -7.14 3.86
CA THR A 53 -0.57 -7.15 4.43
C THR A 53 -0.65 -7.00 5.95
N ASP A 54 0.41 -7.39 6.64
CA ASP A 54 0.57 -7.29 8.10
C ASP A 54 1.51 -6.16 8.54
N HIS A 55 2.10 -5.43 7.59
CA HIS A 55 2.99 -4.32 7.86
C HIS A 55 2.84 -3.18 6.83
N ILE A 56 3.40 -2.03 7.18
CA ILE A 56 3.52 -0.87 6.29
C ILE A 56 4.78 -1.07 5.45
N TRP A 57 4.62 -1.03 4.14
CA TRP A 57 5.71 -1.25 3.19
C TRP A 57 6.52 0.03 2.96
N SER A 58 7.81 -0.11 2.71
CA SER A 58 8.64 0.91 2.08
C SER A 58 8.51 0.86 0.55
N ILE A 59 8.83 1.97 -0.12
CA ILE A 59 8.88 2.02 -1.59
C ILE A 59 9.87 0.99 -2.16
N ARG A 60 11.00 0.77 -1.46
CA ARG A 60 12.00 -0.22 -1.86
C ARG A 60 11.42 -1.64 -1.85
N GLU A 61 10.72 -2.03 -0.79
CA GLU A 61 10.12 -3.37 -0.71
C GLU A 61 9.08 -3.59 -1.82
N LEU A 62 8.23 -2.58 -2.08
CA LEU A 62 7.25 -2.66 -3.16
C LEU A 62 7.90 -2.85 -4.54
N LEU A 63 8.98 -2.13 -4.83
CA LEU A 63 9.69 -2.24 -6.11
C LEU A 63 10.52 -3.52 -6.25
N MET A 64 10.88 -4.15 -5.12
CA MET A 64 11.60 -5.43 -5.10
C MET A 64 10.66 -6.64 -5.09
N LEU A 65 9.37 -6.43 -4.87
CA LEU A 65 8.39 -7.50 -4.97
C LEU A 65 8.26 -7.90 -6.44
N VAL A 66 8.71 -9.10 -6.78
CA VAL A 66 8.42 -9.70 -8.08
C VAL A 66 6.98 -10.21 -8.02
N PRO A 67 6.02 -9.62 -8.76
CA PRO A 67 4.69 -10.18 -8.82
C PRO A 67 4.81 -11.58 -9.42
N VAL A 68 4.28 -12.60 -8.75
CA VAL A 68 4.15 -13.92 -9.37
C VAL A 68 3.30 -13.73 -10.62
N PRO A 69 3.81 -14.05 -11.82
CA PRO A 69 3.06 -13.78 -13.05
C PRO A 69 1.74 -14.54 -12.97
N THR A 70 0.63 -13.79 -12.91
CA THR A 70 -0.73 -14.34 -12.96
C THR A 70 -1.12 -14.73 -14.39
N ASN A 71 -0.14 -15.17 -15.19
CA ASN A 71 -0.40 -15.80 -16.48
C ASN A 71 -0.93 -17.21 -16.22
N SER A 72 -2.17 -17.29 -15.76
CA SER A 72 -3.01 -18.44 -16.00
C SER A 72 -3.49 -18.35 -17.45
N LEU A 73 -3.20 -19.41 -18.20
CA LEU A 73 -3.60 -19.67 -19.59
C LEU A 73 -5.10 -19.46 -19.83
#